data_AF-G1VEF6-F1
#
_entry.id   AF-G1VEF6-F1
#
_cell.length_a   1.000
_cell.length_b   1.000
_cell.length_c   1.000
_cell.angle_alpha   90.00
_cell.angle_beta   90.00
_cell.angle_gamma   90.00
#
_symmetry.space_group_name_H-M   'P 1'
#
loop_
_entity.id
_entity.type
_entity.pdbx_description
1 polymer ?
#
loop_
_entity_poly.entity_id
_entity_poly.type
_entity_poly.pdbx_seq_one_letter_code
_entity_poly.pdbx_strand_id
1 'polypeptide(L)'
;MQGLGINEKSYAIFSSGETSYFGSTEKENKEIRLSITPQSIVRQGNNTIIIAGNTLTDKNEISIISYKPNARQSRVIKIIKNYSIIKNLQSNDKAIIGFIGNIKGAFTEYDLLYSLDKGKTWQIKKLEEPNYVRPNCLINNIVYIYSGGARMQKIVL
;
A
#
# COMPACT_ATOMS: atom_id res chain seq x y z
N MET A 1 -8.80 -5.55 -8.79
CA MET A 1 -7.44 -6.04 -9.08
C MET A 1 -6.48 -4.86 -9.03
N GLN A 2 -5.40 -4.93 -8.25
CA GLN A 2 -4.30 -3.95 -8.28
C GLN A 2 -3.08 -4.69 -8.82
N GLY A 3 -2.46 -4.14 -9.87
CA GLY A 3 -1.36 -4.79 -10.57
C GLY A 3 -0.33 -3.79 -11.09
N LEU A 4 0.86 -4.29 -11.40
CA LEU A 4 1.93 -3.52 -12.01
C LEU A 4 2.82 -4.41 -12.87
N GLY A 5 3.44 -3.79 -13.88
CA GLY A 5 4.49 -4.40 -14.69
C GLY A 5 5.88 -4.07 -14.15
N ILE A 6 6.77 -5.06 -14.12
CA ILE A 6 8.19 -4.90 -13.79
C ILE A 6 9.00 -5.95 -14.56
N ASN A 7 10.06 -5.52 -15.26
CA ASN A 7 10.93 -6.41 -16.05
C ASN A 7 10.15 -7.33 -17.00
N GLU A 8 9.22 -6.76 -17.78
CA GLU A 8 8.34 -7.47 -18.73
C GLU A 8 7.34 -8.45 -18.10
N LYS A 9 7.39 -8.61 -16.77
CA LYS A 9 6.46 -9.45 -16.01
C LYS A 9 5.39 -8.61 -15.37
N SER A 10 4.20 -9.19 -15.24
CA SER A 10 3.09 -8.56 -14.55
C SER A 10 2.80 -9.26 -13.23
N TYR A 11 2.65 -8.46 -12.18
CA TYR A 11 2.36 -8.89 -10.83
C TYR A 11 1.08 -8.22 -10.34
N ALA A 12 0.25 -8.96 -9.61
CA ALA A 12 -1.01 -8.43 -9.09
C ALA A 12 -1.33 -9.00 -7.72
N ILE A 13 -2.20 -8.28 -7.01
CA ILE A 13 -3.03 -8.85 -5.96
C ILE A 13 -4.31 -9.34 -6.61
N PHE A 14 -4.53 -10.64 -6.45
CA PHE A 14 -5.77 -11.32 -6.78
C PHE A 14 -6.61 -11.41 -5.51
N SER A 15 -7.92 -11.20 -5.64
CA SER A 15 -8.85 -11.22 -4.51
C SER A 15 -10.04 -12.10 -4.87
N SER A 16 -10.44 -12.96 -3.93
CA SER A 16 -11.61 -13.82 -4.03
C SER A 16 -12.37 -13.76 -2.71
N GLY A 17 -13.42 -12.94 -2.68
CA GLY A 17 -14.15 -12.63 -1.45
C GLY A 17 -13.24 -11.94 -0.42
N GLU A 18 -13.13 -12.55 0.75
CA GLU A 18 -12.31 -12.03 1.87
C GLU A 18 -10.82 -12.40 1.76
N THR A 19 -10.47 -13.30 0.85
CA THR A 19 -9.09 -13.74 0.68
C THR A 19 -8.41 -12.98 -0.45
N SER A 20 -7.10 -12.78 -0.30
CA SER A 20 -6.27 -12.20 -1.34
C SER A 20 -4.90 -12.84 -1.34
N TYR A 21 -4.27 -12.89 -2.51
CA TYR A 21 -2.93 -13.41 -2.67
C TYR A 21 -2.16 -12.58 -3.70
N PHE A 22 -0.85 -12.61 -3.58
CA PHE A 22 0.06 -11.96 -4.51
C PHE A 22 0.57 -12.99 -5.51
N GLY A 23 0.64 -12.63 -6.79
CA GLY A 23 1.13 -13.56 -7.81
C GLY A 23 1.53 -12.88 -9.10
N SER A 24 2.15 -13.66 -9.99
CA SER A 24 2.43 -13.25 -11.37
C SER A 24 1.30 -13.67 -12.30
N THR A 25 1.00 -12.86 -13.32
CA THR A 25 -0.04 -13.14 -14.32
C THR A 25 0.48 -13.89 -15.56
N GLU A 26 1.70 -14.43 -15.54
CA GLU A 26 2.29 -15.11 -16.71
C GLU A 26 1.84 -16.57 -16.84
N LYS A 27 1.09 -16.88 -17.92
CA LYS A 27 0.62 -18.21 -18.41
C LYS A 27 -0.18 -19.08 -17.43
N GLU A 28 0.19 -19.12 -16.16
CA GLU A 28 -0.53 -19.72 -15.04
C GLU A 28 -0.36 -18.80 -13.83
N ASN A 29 -1.45 -18.48 -13.12
CA ASN A 29 -1.37 -17.66 -11.91
C ASN A 29 -0.53 -18.40 -10.85
N LYS A 30 0.73 -17.99 -10.70
CA LYS A 30 1.61 -18.52 -9.66
C LYS A 30 1.53 -17.62 -8.44
N GLU A 31 0.88 -18.16 -7.41
CA GLU A 31 0.89 -17.57 -6.08
C GLU A 31 2.32 -17.48 -5.55
N ILE A 32 2.69 -16.30 -5.07
CA ILE A 32 3.92 -16.03 -4.35
C ILE A 32 3.51 -15.86 -2.89
N ARG A 33 3.84 -16.86 -2.06
CA ARG A 33 3.47 -16.86 -0.65
C ARG A 33 4.11 -15.68 0.08
N LEU A 34 3.29 -14.98 0.86
CA LEU A 34 3.69 -13.87 1.72
C LEU A 34 3.25 -14.15 3.16
N SER A 35 3.89 -13.48 4.12
CA SER A 35 3.49 -13.51 5.54
C SER A 35 2.34 -12.54 5.85
N ILE A 36 1.59 -12.11 4.83
CA ILE A 36 0.50 -11.13 4.92
C ILE A 36 -0.66 -11.54 4.01
N THR A 37 -1.85 -11.03 4.32
CA THR A 37 -2.98 -10.93 3.40
C THR A 37 -2.84 -9.61 2.61
N PRO A 38 -2.38 -9.65 1.35
CA PRO A 38 -1.97 -8.45 0.63
C PRO A 38 -3.16 -7.60 0.16
N GLN A 39 -3.11 -6.29 0.41
CA GLN A 39 -4.21 -5.36 0.10
C GLN A 39 -3.83 -4.25 -0.89
N SER A 40 -2.55 -3.89 -0.97
CA SER A 40 -2.08 -2.89 -1.92
C SER A 40 -0.65 -3.17 -2.37
N ILE A 41 -0.33 -2.82 -3.63
CA ILE A 41 1.02 -2.96 -4.19
C ILE A 41 1.46 -1.67 -4.86
N VAL A 42 2.77 -1.47 -4.91
CA VAL A 42 3.37 -0.39 -5.66
C VAL A 42 4.80 -0.73 -6.09
N ARG A 43 5.28 -0.08 -7.14
CA ARG A 43 6.66 -0.22 -7.61
C ARG A 43 7.62 0.59 -6.75
N GLN A 44 8.77 0.03 -6.42
CA GLN A 44 9.91 0.71 -5.79
C GLN A 44 11.11 0.64 -6.73
N GLY A 45 11.31 1.71 -7.50
CA GLY A 45 12.36 1.77 -8.53
C GLY A 45 12.18 0.65 -9.57
N ASN A 46 13.28 0.20 -10.19
CA ASN A 46 13.15 -0.64 -11.37
C ASN A 46 12.90 -2.12 -11.11
N ASN A 47 13.32 -2.65 -9.95
CA ASN A 47 13.43 -4.10 -9.72
C ASN A 47 12.81 -4.56 -8.38
N THR A 48 11.98 -3.73 -7.75
CA THR A 48 11.41 -4.08 -6.45
C THR A 48 9.95 -3.69 -6.39
N ILE A 49 9.16 -4.53 -5.74
CA ILE A 49 7.74 -4.35 -5.49
C ILE A 49 7.56 -4.18 -3.99
N ILE A 50 6.82 -3.16 -3.59
CA ILE A 50 6.33 -3.02 -2.23
C ILE A 50 4.90 -3.56 -2.19
N ILE A 51 4.64 -4.45 -1.24
CA ILE A 51 3.34 -5.05 -1.00
C ILE A 51 3.00 -4.78 0.46
N ALA A 52 1.79 -4.27 0.71
CA ALA A 52 1.32 -4.04 2.07
C ALA A 52 -0.03 -4.73 2.29
N GLY A 53 -0.22 -5.20 3.51
CA GLY A 53 -1.40 -5.94 3.92
C GLY A 53 -1.36 -6.29 5.39
N ASN A 54 -2.43 -6.88 5.91
CA ASN A 54 -2.46 -7.32 7.30
C ASN A 54 -1.59 -8.57 7.48
N THR A 55 -0.96 -8.70 8.64
CA THR A 55 -0.27 -9.95 8.98
C THR A 55 -1.25 -11.10 9.07
N LEU A 56 -0.78 -12.32 8.76
CA LEU A 56 -1.62 -13.52 8.87
C LEU A 56 -1.99 -13.85 10.33
N THR A 57 -1.20 -13.36 11.29
CA THR A 57 -1.36 -13.63 12.73
C THR A 57 -2.18 -12.57 13.46
N ASP A 58 -2.19 -11.32 12.97
CA ASP A 58 -2.92 -10.21 13.58
C ASP A 58 -3.49 -9.26 12.51
N LYS A 59 -4.82 -9.19 12.46
CA LYS A 59 -5.58 -8.32 11.55
C LYS A 59 -5.43 -6.83 11.86
N ASN A 60 -4.98 -6.46 13.05
CA ASN A 60 -4.72 -5.08 13.47
C ASN A 60 -3.24 -4.70 13.33
N GLU A 61 -2.47 -5.52 12.63
CA GLU A 61 -1.09 -5.26 12.29
C GLU A 61 -0.91 -5.25 10.77
N ILE A 62 -0.37 -4.15 10.25
CA ILE A 62 -0.03 -3.99 8.84
C ILE A 62 1.47 -4.24 8.67
N SER A 63 1.81 -5.12 7.75
CA SER A 63 3.19 -5.37 7.34
C SER A 63 3.42 -4.87 5.92
N ILE A 64 4.58 -4.25 5.72
CA ILE A 64 5.09 -3.83 4.43
C ILE A 64 6.22 -4.77 4.05
N ILE A 65 6.08 -5.42 2.90
CA ILE A 65 7.03 -6.37 2.34
C ILE A 65 7.69 -5.75 1.11
N SER A 66 9.02 -5.85 1.06
CA SER A 66 9.80 -5.64 -0.16
C SER A 66 9.99 -6.99 -0.85
N TYR A 67 9.57 -7.09 -2.11
CA TYR A 67 9.73 -8.26 -2.95
C TYR A 67 10.63 -7.94 -4.14
N LYS A 68 11.67 -8.76 -4.36
CA LYS A 68 12.58 -8.68 -5.50
C LYS A 68 12.26 -9.81 -6.48
N PRO A 69 11.56 -9.53 -7.60
CA PRO A 69 11.20 -10.51 -8.62
C PRO A 69 12.36 -11.41 -9.08
N ASN A 70 13.51 -10.82 -9.40
CA ASN A 70 14.65 -11.54 -9.97
C ASN A 70 15.26 -12.54 -8.98
N ALA A 71 15.29 -12.19 -7.69
CA ALA A 71 15.82 -13.03 -6.63
C ALA A 71 14.76 -13.93 -5.99
N ARG A 72 13.48 -13.75 -6.37
CA ARG A 72 12.30 -14.35 -5.70
C ARG A 72 12.33 -14.21 -4.17
N GLN A 73 12.91 -13.11 -3.70
CA GLN A 73 13.13 -12.86 -2.28
C GLN A 73 12.12 -11.84 -1.77
N SER A 74 11.47 -12.17 -0.66
CA SER A 74 10.65 -11.23 0.11
C SER A 74 11.32 -10.93 1.46
N ARG A 75 11.11 -9.71 1.95
CA ARG A 75 11.53 -9.28 3.29
C ARG A 75 10.50 -8.32 3.87
N VAL A 76 10.10 -8.54 5.11
CA VAL A 76 9.33 -7.55 5.89
C VAL A 76 10.25 -6.37 6.21
N ILE A 77 9.85 -5.17 5.78
CA ILE A 77 10.64 -3.93 5.95
C ILE A 77 10.04 -2.99 7.00
N LYS A 78 8.73 -3.11 7.28
CA LYS A 78 8.05 -2.32 8.31
C LYS A 78 6.85 -3.09 8.84
N ILE A 79 6.64 -2.98 10.15
CA ILE A 79 5.44 -3.42 10.85
C ILE A 79 4.79 -2.18 11.48
N ILE A 80 3.47 -2.07 11.36
CA ILE A 80 2.67 -0.97 11.89
C ILE A 80 1.51 -1.58 12.69
N LYS A 81 1.51 -1.34 13.99
CA LYS A 81 0.50 -1.86 14.92
C LYS A 81 -0.69 -0.92 15.04
N ASN A 82 -1.82 -1.46 15.49
CA ASN A 82 -3.07 -0.72 15.74
C ASN A 82 -3.70 -0.13 14.47
N TYR A 83 -3.48 -0.76 13.31
CA TYR A 83 -4.13 -0.41 12.06
C TYR A 83 -4.60 -1.67 11.35
N SER A 84 -5.82 -1.64 10.83
CA SER A 84 -6.48 -2.80 10.22
C SER A 84 -6.66 -2.68 8.72
N ILE A 85 -6.49 -1.47 8.16
CA ILE A 85 -6.74 -1.20 6.74
C ILE A 85 -5.48 -0.57 6.14
N ILE A 86 -5.00 -1.07 4.99
CA ILE A 86 -4.05 -0.36 4.12
C ILE A 86 -4.62 -0.30 2.70
N LYS A 87 -4.55 0.87 2.06
CA LYS A 87 -5.04 1.03 0.69
C LYS A 87 -4.27 2.10 -0.10
N ASN A 88 -4.41 2.02 -1.42
CA ASN A 88 -3.99 3.03 -2.39
C ASN A 88 -2.49 3.38 -2.30
N LEU A 89 -1.61 2.38 -2.19
CA LEU A 89 -0.19 2.62 -2.33
C LEU A 89 0.10 3.25 -3.71
N GLN A 90 0.87 4.34 -3.70
CA GLN A 90 1.28 5.08 -4.89
C GLN A 90 2.74 5.46 -4.74
N SER A 91 3.46 5.54 -5.86
CA SER A 91 4.86 5.95 -5.84
C SER A 91 5.21 6.79 -7.06
N ASN A 92 6.23 7.62 -6.87
CA ASN A 92 6.98 8.28 -7.91
C ASN A 92 8.46 8.36 -7.50
N ASP A 93 9.25 9.18 -8.19
CA ASP A 93 10.69 9.28 -7.91
C ASP A 93 11.02 9.89 -6.54
N LYS A 94 10.06 10.59 -5.90
CA LYS A 94 10.27 11.33 -4.66
C LYS A 94 9.66 10.67 -3.43
N ALA A 95 8.53 9.99 -3.60
CA ALA A 95 7.81 9.43 -2.46
C ALA A 95 7.09 8.13 -2.80
N ILE A 96 6.89 7.32 -1.76
CA ILE A 96 5.88 6.27 -1.70
C ILE A 96 4.85 6.71 -0.66
N ILE A 97 3.57 6.66 -1.01
CA ILE A 97 2.48 6.96 -0.08
C ILE A 97 1.48 5.81 -0.04
N GLY A 98 0.66 5.77 1.01
CA GLY A 98 -0.53 4.96 1.13
C GLY A 98 -1.38 5.46 2.28
N PHE A 99 -2.54 4.85 2.48
CA PHE A 99 -3.44 5.23 3.56
C PHE A 99 -3.70 4.05 4.47
N ILE A 100 -3.36 4.23 5.74
CA ILE A 100 -3.61 3.25 6.79
C ILE A 100 -4.79 3.72 7.63
N GLY A 101 -5.62 2.82 8.14
CA GLY A 101 -6.81 3.23 8.88
C GLY A 101 -7.44 2.15 9.73
N ASN A 102 -8.53 2.54 10.40
CA ASN A 102 -9.37 1.68 11.23
C ASN A 102 -10.84 2.04 11.07
N ILE A 103 -11.70 1.03 11.24
CA ILE A 103 -13.14 1.25 11.38
C ILE A 103 -13.40 1.84 12.77
N LYS A 104 -14.03 3.01 12.83
CA LYS A 104 -14.45 3.69 14.06
C LYS A 104 -15.94 4.02 13.98
N GLY A 105 -16.75 3.22 14.68
CA GLY A 105 -18.21 3.32 14.58
C GLY A 105 -18.68 3.03 13.16
N ALA A 106 -19.43 3.96 12.56
CA ALA A 106 -19.95 3.84 11.20
C ALA A 106 -18.96 4.27 10.10
N PHE A 107 -17.82 4.86 10.47
CA PHE A 107 -16.87 5.44 9.52
C PHE A 107 -15.53 4.73 9.56
N THR A 108 -14.72 4.93 8.53
CA THR A 108 -13.31 4.54 8.53
C THR A 108 -12.46 5.78 8.59
N GLU A 109 -11.60 5.85 9.60
CA GLU A 109 -10.61 6.91 9.74
C GLU A 109 -9.27 6.46 9.16
N TYR A 110 -8.63 7.37 8.43
CA TYR A 110 -7.35 7.12 7.77
C TYR A 110 -6.29 8.14 8.18
N ASP A 111 -5.06 7.66 8.24
CA ASP A 111 -3.84 8.44 8.30
C ASP A 111 -3.03 8.25 7.02
N LEU A 112 -2.16 9.21 6.71
CA LEU A 112 -1.23 9.13 5.60
C LEU A 112 0.02 8.37 6.03
N LEU A 113 0.29 7.25 5.39
CA LEU A 113 1.55 6.53 5.47
C LEU A 113 2.44 6.98 4.31
N TYR A 114 3.70 7.34 4.57
CA TYR A 114 4.60 7.77 3.50
C TYR A 114 6.07 7.43 3.77
N SER A 115 6.84 7.43 2.70
CA SER A 115 8.29 7.25 2.69
C SER A 115 8.91 8.16 1.63
N LEU A 116 9.93 8.94 2.03
CA LEU A 116 10.65 9.89 1.17
C LEU A 116 11.99 9.35 0.65
N ASP A 117 12.41 8.18 1.16
CA ASP A 117 13.70 7.56 0.86
C ASP A 117 13.54 6.24 0.11
N LYS A 118 12.48 6.17 -0.70
CA LYS A 118 12.10 5.00 -1.50
C LYS A 118 11.85 3.76 -0.64
N GLY A 119 11.14 3.89 0.48
CA GLY A 119 10.66 2.76 1.29
C GLY A 119 11.66 2.26 2.34
N LYS A 120 12.76 2.98 2.62
CA LYS A 120 13.71 2.58 3.69
C LYS A 120 13.18 2.99 5.06
N THR A 121 12.65 4.20 5.18
CA THR A 121 11.98 4.71 6.37
C THR A 121 10.53 5.05 6.07
N TRP A 122 9.67 4.91 7.07
CA TRP A 122 8.22 5.10 6.95
C TRP A 122 7.72 5.98 8.07
N GLN A 123 6.89 6.95 7.71
CA GLN A 123 6.29 7.92 8.61
C GLN A 123 4.77 7.91 8.48
N ILE A 124 4.09 8.29 9.56
CA ILE A 124 2.63 8.37 9.64
C ILE A 124 2.27 9.82 9.97
N LYS A 125 1.42 10.43 9.15
CA LYS A 125 0.88 11.76 9.36
C LYS A 125 -0.63 11.65 9.51
N LYS A 126 -1.14 12.16 10.64
CA LYS A 126 -2.58 12.27 10.86
C LYS A 126 -3.20 13.22 9.85
N LEU A 127 -4.35 12.84 9.31
CA LEU A 127 -5.12 13.69 8.41
C LEU A 127 -6.01 14.64 9.21
N GLU A 128 -6.21 15.85 8.69
CA GLU A 128 -7.16 16.81 9.24
C GLU A 128 -8.60 16.33 9.02
N GLU A 129 -8.87 15.72 7.86
CA GLU A 129 -10.16 15.12 7.52
C GLU A 129 -10.00 13.59 7.30
N PRO A 130 -9.93 12.78 8.38
CA PRO A 130 -9.55 11.36 8.30
C PRO A 130 -10.64 10.45 7.70
N ASN A 131 -11.91 10.88 7.67
CA ASN A 131 -13.06 10.03 7.31
C ASN A 131 -13.27 9.83 5.80
N TYR A 132 -12.58 10.59 4.94
CA TYR A 132 -12.80 10.58 3.49
C TYR A 132 -11.51 10.80 2.72
N VAL A 133 -10.95 9.72 2.19
CA VAL A 133 -9.62 9.71 1.55
C VAL A 133 -9.67 9.38 0.05
N ARG A 134 -10.82 9.62 -0.60
CA ARG A 134 -10.98 9.26 -2.01
C ARG A 134 -11.87 10.28 -2.76
N PRO A 135 -11.47 10.67 -3.99
CA PRO A 135 -10.23 10.31 -4.71
C PRO A 135 -8.96 10.97 -4.13
N ASN A 136 -7.78 10.47 -4.49
CA ASN A 136 -6.50 11.09 -4.12
C ASN A 136 -5.44 10.85 -5.20
N CYS A 137 -4.42 11.72 -5.25
CA CYS A 137 -3.28 11.56 -6.15
C CYS A 137 -1.97 12.08 -5.53
N LEU A 138 -0.86 11.44 -5.90
CA LEU A 138 0.49 11.88 -5.59
C LEU A 138 1.12 12.56 -6.82
N ILE A 139 1.43 13.85 -6.70
CA ILE A 139 2.16 14.61 -7.73
C ILE A 139 3.40 15.20 -7.06
N ASN A 140 4.59 14.86 -7.56
CA ASN A 140 5.84 15.30 -6.94
C ASN A 140 5.90 14.81 -5.46
N ASN A 141 6.20 15.67 -4.49
CA ASN A 141 6.11 15.38 -3.05
C ASN A 141 4.80 15.89 -2.43
N ILE A 142 3.75 16.09 -3.24
CA ILE A 142 2.48 16.65 -2.79
C ILE A 142 1.38 15.60 -2.96
N VAL A 143 0.64 15.35 -1.89
CA VAL A 143 -0.54 14.50 -1.90
C VAL A 143 -1.79 15.39 -1.91
N TYR A 144 -2.65 15.19 -2.89
CA TYR A 144 -3.96 15.81 -2.96
C TYR A 144 -5.02 14.77 -2.58
N ILE A 145 -5.85 15.10 -1.60
CA ILE A 145 -6.93 14.23 -1.09
C ILE A 145 -8.23 14.99 -1.24
N TYR A 146 -9.19 14.42 -1.97
CA TYR A 146 -10.57 14.89 -1.95
C TYR A 146 -11.24 14.32 -0.71
N SER A 147 -11.69 15.22 0.17
CA SER A 147 -12.48 14.87 1.34
C SER A 147 -13.97 15.09 1.08
N GLY A 148 -14.81 14.40 1.85
CA GLY A 148 -16.27 14.31 1.63
C GLY A 148 -17.00 15.66 1.70
N GLY A 149 -16.37 16.70 2.27
CA GLY A 149 -16.90 18.06 2.31
C GLY A 149 -16.64 18.91 1.06
N ALA A 150 -16.24 18.30 -0.07
CA ALA A 150 -15.82 18.97 -1.30
C ALA A 150 -14.59 19.89 -1.15
N ARG A 151 -13.79 19.69 -0.09
CA ARG A 151 -12.52 20.37 0.12
C ARG A 151 -11.37 19.49 -0.34
N MET A 152 -10.36 20.13 -0.92
CA MET A 152 -9.12 19.47 -1.31
C MET A 152 -8.11 19.68 -0.18
N GLN A 153 -7.71 18.59 0.47
CA GLN A 153 -6.59 18.63 1.39
C GLN A 153 -5.29 18.47 0.59
N LYS A 154 -4.38 19.44 0.72
CA LYS A 154 -3.06 19.43 0.10
C LYS A 154 -2.00 19.19 1.17
N ILE A 155 -1.23 18.12 1.04
CA ILE A 155 -0.18 17.77 1.99
C ILE A 155 1.16 17.79 1.27
N VAL A 156 2.06 18.67 1.70
CA VAL A 156 3.47 18.66 1.28
C VAL A 156 4.23 17.69 2.20
N LEU A 157 4.97 16.76 1.59
CA LEU A 157 5.82 15.78 2.26
C LEU A 157 7.27 16.25 2.34
#